data_AF-A0A958FZ36-F1
#
_entry.id   AF-A0A958FZ36-F1
#
_cell.length_a   1.000
_cell.length_b   1.000
_cell.length_c   1.000
_cell.angle_alpha   90.00
_cell.angle_beta   90.00
_cell.angle_gamma   90.00
#
_symmetry.space_group_name_H-M   'P 1'
#
loop_
_entity.id
_entity.type
_entity.pdbx_description
1 polymer ?
#
loop_
_entity_poly.entity_id
_entity_poly.type
_entity_poly.pdbx_seq_one_letter_code
_entity_poly.pdbx_strand_id
1 'polypeptide(L)'
;DISGLVLGNFNDRFEKYMVKQLEEMVTFGMEPAKLLYGTDWPISSMESYLKFVNDMTIPNDARSKILGTNAIDLFKLDPAMSPYR
;
A
#
# COMPACT_ATOMS: atom_id res chain seq x y z
N ASP A 1 6.07 -3.85 -4.10
CA ASP A 1 4.64 -3.83 -4.43
C ASP A 1 3.92 -4.68 -3.39
N ILE A 2 2.78 -4.23 -2.90
CA ILE A 2 1.93 -4.97 -1.95
C ILE A 2 0.90 -5.87 -2.64
N SER A 3 0.84 -5.86 -3.98
CA SER A 3 0.03 -6.81 -4.75
C SER A 3 0.40 -8.26 -4.40
N GLY A 4 -0.62 -9.14 -4.34
CA GLY A 4 -0.44 -10.55 -4.01
C GLY A 4 -0.05 -10.84 -2.55
N LEU A 5 0.06 -9.83 -1.67
CA LEU A 5 0.26 -10.06 -0.23
C LEU A 5 -0.94 -10.74 0.41
N VAL A 6 -2.12 -10.64 -0.21
CA VAL A 6 -3.35 -11.27 0.23
C VAL A 6 -4.05 -11.90 -0.98
N LEU A 7 -4.67 -13.06 -0.77
CA LEU A 7 -5.38 -13.84 -1.80
C LEU A 7 -6.86 -13.95 -1.42
N GLY A 8 -7.76 -13.55 -2.33
CA GLY A 8 -9.21 -13.74 -2.20
C GLY A 8 -9.89 -12.79 -1.20
N ASN A 9 -10.90 -13.31 -0.49
CA ASN A 9 -11.61 -12.58 0.58
C ASN A 9 -10.75 -12.60 1.85
N PHE A 10 -10.47 -11.43 2.43
CA PHE A 10 -9.66 -11.33 3.64
C PHE A 10 -10.13 -12.25 4.75
N ASN A 11 -9.25 -13.16 5.15
CA ASN A 11 -9.38 -13.84 6.43
C ASN A 11 -8.72 -12.96 7.50
N ASP A 12 -9.53 -12.45 8.44
CA ASP A 12 -9.18 -11.52 9.53
C ASP A 12 -7.81 -11.75 10.19
N ARG A 13 -7.41 -13.02 10.36
CA ARG A 13 -6.17 -13.38 11.08
C ARG A 13 -4.91 -13.13 10.24
N PHE A 14 -4.96 -13.46 8.95
CA PHE A 14 -3.82 -13.29 8.05
C PHE A 14 -3.64 -11.81 7.67
N GLU A 15 -4.75 -11.10 7.46
CA GLU A 15 -4.75 -9.65 7.23
C GLU A 15 -4.10 -8.91 8.41
N LYS A 16 -4.55 -9.15 9.65
CA LYS A 16 -3.96 -8.51 10.84
C LYS A 16 -2.48 -8.80 11.02
N TYR A 17 -2.04 -10.02 10.69
CA TYR A 17 -0.62 -10.36 10.72
C TYR A 17 0.16 -9.56 9.67
N MET A 18 -0.32 -9.51 8.42
CA MET A 18 0.32 -8.76 7.34
C MET A 18 0.33 -7.25 7.57
N VAL A 19 -0.78 -6.69 8.09
CA VAL A 19 -0.86 -5.29 8.52
C VAL A 19 0.23 -5.00 9.53
N LYS A 20 0.32 -5.81 10.59
CA LYS A 20 1.32 -5.62 11.65
C LYS A 20 2.75 -5.70 11.11
N GLN A 21 3.04 -6.66 10.23
CA GLN A 21 4.37 -6.77 9.62
C GLN A 21 4.71 -5.56 8.74
N LEU A 22 3.76 -5.04 7.94
CA LEU A 22 3.99 -3.84 7.13
C LEU A 22 4.13 -2.58 7.99
N GLU A 23 3.30 -2.43 9.02
CA GLU A 23 3.41 -1.34 10.00
C GLU A 23 4.79 -1.36 10.66
N GLU A 24 5.24 -2.53 11.13
CA GLU A 24 6.57 -2.70 11.70
C GLU A 24 7.66 -2.39 10.67
N MET A 25 7.55 -2.86 9.42
CA MET A 25 8.53 -2.55 8.38
C MET A 25 8.60 -1.04 8.09
N VAL A 26 7.46 -0.36 7.94
CA VAL A 26 7.40 1.08 7.68
C VAL A 26 7.92 1.88 8.89
N THR A 27 7.66 1.40 10.11
CA THR A 27 8.06 2.08 11.35
C THR A 27 9.54 1.85 11.69
N PHE A 28 10.06 0.64 11.48
CA PHE A 28 11.39 0.21 11.91
C PHE A 28 12.49 0.29 10.84
N GLY A 29 12.23 0.89 9.68
CA GLY A 29 13.30 1.35 8.79
C GLY A 29 13.27 0.91 7.34
N MET A 30 12.15 0.38 6.83
CA MET A 30 11.94 0.43 5.39
C MET A 30 11.57 1.85 4.99
N GLU A 31 12.35 2.39 4.06
CA GLU A 31 12.09 3.69 3.46
C GLU A 31 10.74 3.64 2.74
N PRO A 32 9.72 4.44 3.17
CA PRO A 32 8.40 4.42 2.56
C PRO A 32 8.45 4.62 1.04
N ALA A 33 9.51 5.26 0.53
CA ALA A 33 9.79 5.48 -0.88
C ALA A 33 9.94 4.20 -1.73
N LYS A 34 10.17 3.04 -1.10
CA LYS A 34 10.39 1.75 -1.80
C LYS A 34 9.15 0.85 -1.81
N LEU A 35 8.07 1.28 -1.17
CA LEU A 35 6.81 0.54 -1.15
C LEU A 35 5.84 1.11 -2.17
N LEU A 36 5.18 0.23 -2.92
CA LEU A 36 4.23 0.60 -3.99
C LEU A 36 2.88 -0.08 -3.71
N TYR A 37 1.80 0.66 -3.92
CA TYR A 37 0.44 0.14 -3.88
C TYR A 37 0.10 -0.68 -5.13
N GLY A 38 -0.46 -1.86 -4.94
CA GLY A 38 -0.97 -2.73 -6.00
C GLY A 38 -1.98 -3.73 -5.42
N THR A 39 -3.03 -4.06 -6.17
CA THR A 39 -4.20 -4.79 -5.64
C THR A 39 -4.37 -6.21 -6.20
N ASP A 40 -3.59 -6.57 -7.22
CA ASP A 40 -3.69 -7.85 -7.93
C ASP A 40 -5.13 -8.17 -8.41
N TRP A 41 -5.85 -7.16 -8.89
CA TRP A 41 -7.17 -7.35 -9.48
C TRP A 41 -7.06 -8.24 -10.73
N PRO A 42 -7.92 -9.28 -10.92
CA PRO A 42 -9.17 -9.57 -10.20
C PRO A 42 -9.05 -10.61 -9.06
N ILE A 43 -7.85 -11.01 -8.65
CA ILE A 43 -7.61 -12.03 -7.61
C ILE A 43 -8.02 -11.52 -6.22
N SER A 44 -7.85 -10.21 -5.99
CA SER A 44 -8.33 -9.51 -4.80
C SER A 44 -9.06 -8.21 -5.17
N SER A 45 -10.05 -7.80 -4.36
CA SER A 45 -10.83 -6.60 -4.66
C SER A 45 -10.05 -5.32 -4.36
N MET A 46 -10.34 -4.26 -5.11
CA MET A 46 -9.72 -2.93 -4.86
C MET A 46 -10.14 -2.35 -3.52
N GLU A 47 -11.43 -2.48 -3.16
CA GLU A 47 -11.98 -2.05 -1.87
C GLU A 47 -11.24 -2.67 -0.70
N SER A 48 -10.90 -3.94 -0.88
CA SER A 48 -10.17 -4.71 0.09
C SER A 48 -8.79 -4.08 0.40
N TYR A 49 -7.98 -3.84 -0.63
CA TYR A 49 -6.66 -3.22 -0.47
C TYR A 49 -6.74 -1.76 -0.01
N LEU A 50 -7.77 -1.01 -0.40
CA LEU A 50 -7.97 0.35 0.11
C LEU A 50 -8.26 0.34 1.60
N LYS A 51 -9.12 -0.57 2.08
CA LYS A 51 -9.37 -0.75 3.51
C LYS A 51 -8.09 -1.15 4.24
N PHE A 52 -7.34 -2.11 3.69
CA PHE A 52 -6.06 -2.55 4.23
C PHE A 52 -5.07 -1.40 4.42
N VAL A 53 -4.90 -0.55 3.40
CA VAL A 53 -4.02 0.61 3.52
C VAL A 53 -4.57 1.60 4.54
N ASN A 54 -5.87 1.88 4.53
CA ASN A 54 -6.53 2.79 5.48
C ASN A 54 -6.40 2.35 6.94
N ASP A 55 -6.43 1.05 7.21
CA ASP A 55 -6.30 0.49 8.55
C ASP A 55 -4.86 0.52 9.09
N MET A 56 -3.84 0.70 8.22
CA MET A 56 -2.45 0.84 8.66
C MET A 56 -2.22 2.15 9.44
N THR A 57 -1.60 2.03 10.61
CA THR A 57 -1.20 3.12 11.51
C THR A 57 0.12 3.75 11.05
N ILE A 58 0.14 4.32 9.85
CA ILE A 58 1.32 4.97 9.26
C ILE A 58 1.12 6.48 9.10
N PRO A 59 2.21 7.29 9.10
CA PRO A 59 2.13 8.71 8.82
C PRO A 59 1.46 9.02 7.48
N ASN A 60 0.68 10.10 7.41
CA ASN A 60 -0.04 10.49 6.18
C ASN A 60 0.91 10.72 4.98
N ASP A 61 2.11 11.24 5.21
CA ASP A 61 3.14 11.39 4.17
C ASP A 61 3.58 10.02 3.59
N ALA A 62 3.80 9.03 4.46
CA ALA A 62 4.14 7.67 4.03
C ALA A 62 2.98 7.03 3.26
N ARG A 63 1.74 7.27 3.67
CA ARG A 63 0.54 6.79 2.97
C ARG A 63 0.45 7.36 1.54
N SER A 64 0.63 8.66 1.36
CA SER A 64 0.64 9.30 0.04
C SER A 64 1.75 8.79 -0.86
N LYS A 65 2.92 8.49 -0.27
CA LYS A 65 4.04 7.84 -0.96
C LYS A 65 3.68 6.48 -1.52
N ILE A 66 3.12 5.62 -0.68
CA ILE A 66 2.72 4.27 -1.05
C ILE A 66 1.62 4.28 -2.12
N LEU A 67 0.62 5.14 -1.95
CA LEU A 67 -0.57 5.20 -2.83
C LEU A 67 -0.29 5.85 -4.20
N GLY A 68 0.74 6.69 -4.33
CA GLY A 68 0.94 7.41 -5.58
C GLY A 68 2.35 7.93 -5.84
N THR A 69 2.91 8.75 -4.95
CA THR A 69 4.10 9.55 -5.34
C THR A 69 5.32 8.69 -5.65
N ASN A 70 5.49 7.54 -5.00
CA ASN A 70 6.56 6.60 -5.34
C ASN A 70 6.42 6.02 -6.75
N ALA A 71 5.20 5.69 -7.16
CA ALA A 71 4.94 5.16 -8.50
C ALA A 71 5.17 6.24 -9.57
N ILE A 72 4.76 7.48 -9.28
CA ILE A 72 4.99 8.62 -10.16
C ILE A 72 6.50 8.83 -10.38
N ASP A 73 7.27 8.85 -9.30
CA ASP A 73 8.71 9.05 -9.35
C ASP A 73 9.46 7.90 -10.04
N LEU A 74 9.02 6.66 -9.80
CA LEU A 74 9.62 5.46 -10.37
C LEU A 74 9.34 5.32 -11.87
N PHE A 75 8.08 5.50 -12.27
CA PHE A 75 7.64 5.32 -13.66
C PHE A 75 7.68 6.61 -14.49
N LYS A 76 8.16 7.72 -13.90
CA LYS A 76 8.26 9.05 -14.55
C LYS A 76 6.92 9.52 -15.12
N LEU A 77 5.85 9.31 -14.35
CA LEU A 77 4.50 9.75 -14.71
C LEU A 77 4.35 11.26 -14.48
N ASP A 78 3.37 11.87 -15.13
CA ASP A 78 3.02 13.28 -14.89
C ASP A 78 2.32 13.42 -13.51
N PRO A 79 2.91 14.14 -12.54
CA PRO A 79 2.30 14.35 -11.22
C PRO A 79 0.95 15.06 -11.30
N ALA A 80 0.69 15.86 -12.34
CA ALA A 80 -0.57 16.56 -12.51
C ALA A 80 -1.78 15.61 -12.65
N MET A 81 -1.53 14.38 -13.11
CA MET A 81 -2.53 13.33 -13.31
C MET A 81 -2.88 12.57 -12.03
N SER A 82 -2.18 12.82 -10.92
CA SER A 82 -2.38 12.14 -9.65
C SER A 82 -3.11 13.03 -8.64
N PRO A 83 -4.01 12.45 -7.81
CA PRO A 83 -4.55 13.13 -6.62
C PRO A 83 -3.53 13.16 -5.46
N TYR A 84 -2.49 12.33 -5.52
CA TYR A 84 -1.37 12.31 -4.58
C TYR A 84 -0.23 13.12 -5.19
N ARG A 85 -0.08 14.37 -4.73
CA ARG A 85 0.92 15.36 -5.16
C ARG A 85 1.68 15.87 -3.95
#